data_AF-A0A511CYQ0-F1
#
_entry.id   AF-A0A511CYQ0-F1
#
_cell.length_a   1.000
_cell.length_b   1.000
_cell.length_c   1.000
_cell.angle_alpha   90.00
_cell.angle_beta   90.00
_cell.angle_gamma   90.00
#
_symmetry.space_group_name_H-M   'P 1'
#
loop_
_entity.id
_entity.type
_entity.pdbx_description
1 polymer ?
#
loop_
_entity_poly.entity_id
_entity_poly.type
_entity_poly.pdbx_seq_one_letter_code
_entity_poly.pdbx_strand_id
1 'polypeptide(L)'
;MDNPYLAAYRAATAHQRDHDPRGLGPDGAPWLSCMCDDCRGLARQRGFYGLLREYAWSIPTDTALDTIAGCSPHGVLEVGAGAGYWAWQLRGRGVDVLAFDPDPHGRAGWSSGRRWTGVGVGDHTAAAQHPGRTLLLCRPEPEWGAAAVDAYRGRTIVYVGQVAERPAQLSSPARVVELPRWAGATDRLEVHER
;
A
#
# COMPACT_ATOMS: atom_id res chain seq x y z
N MET A 1 16.94 3.94 -0.09
CA MET A 1 16.01 4.97 -0.60
C MET A 1 15.24 5.52 0.59
N ASP A 2 14.89 6.81 0.60
CA ASP A 2 14.07 7.38 1.68
C ASP A 2 12.64 6.81 1.65
N ASN A 3 12.04 6.57 2.83
CA ASN A 3 10.66 6.06 3.00
C ASN A 3 9.88 7.02 3.91
N PRO A 4 9.43 8.17 3.36
CA PRO A 4 8.79 9.23 4.13
C PRO A 4 7.48 8.80 4.79
N TYR A 5 6.74 7.82 4.24
CA TYR A 5 5.52 7.35 4.88
C TYR A 5 5.80 6.57 6.17
N LEU A 6 6.79 5.67 6.13
CA LEU A 6 7.21 4.92 7.32
C LEU A 6 7.81 5.86 8.38
N ALA A 7 8.57 6.87 7.96
CA ALA A 7 9.07 7.91 8.86
C ALA A 7 7.91 8.69 9.53
N ALA A 8 6.90 9.09 8.76
CA ALA A 8 5.71 9.77 9.29
C ALA A 8 4.94 8.90 10.28
N TYR A 9 4.77 7.60 10.00
CA TYR A 9 4.15 6.66 10.93
C TYR A 9 4.92 6.54 12.25
N ARG A 10 6.25 6.42 12.19
CA ARG A 10 7.12 6.35 13.39
C ARG A 10 7.03 7.63 14.21
N ALA A 11 7.04 8.79 13.55
CA ALA A 11 6.89 10.08 14.20
C ALA A 11 5.52 10.21 14.91
N ALA A 12 4.44 9.77 14.25
CA ALA A 12 3.10 9.75 14.85
C ALA A 12 3.03 8.81 16.07
N THR A 13 3.66 7.64 15.99
CA THR A 13 3.71 6.68 17.09
C THR A 13 4.47 7.23 18.29
N ALA A 14 5.64 7.82 18.09
CA ALA A 14 6.43 8.44 19.15
C ALA A 14 5.66 9.59 19.81
N HIS A 15 5.10 10.49 18.99
CA HIS A 15 4.34 11.63 19.47
C HIS A 15 3.13 11.22 20.33
N GLN A 16 2.38 10.20 19.90
CA GLN A 16 1.21 9.75 20.66
C GLN A 16 1.58 9.11 22.01
N ARG A 17 2.75 8.45 22.10
CA ARG A 17 3.25 7.93 23.39
C ARG A 17 3.54 9.05 24.39
N ASP A 18 4.03 10.18 23.89
CA ASP A 18 4.47 11.29 24.73
C ASP A 18 3.32 12.22 25.14
N HIS A 19 2.24 12.29 24.36
CA HIS A 19 1.23 13.35 24.49
C HIS A 19 -0.24 12.91 24.62
N ASP A 20 -0.64 11.69 24.19
CA ASP A 20 -2.04 11.27 24.29
C ASP A 20 -2.28 10.56 25.64
N PRO A 21 -3.13 11.10 26.54
CA PRO A 21 -3.46 10.43 27.80
C PRO A 21 -4.16 9.08 27.59
N ARG A 22 -4.72 8.82 26.39
CA ARG A 22 -5.27 7.52 25.99
C ARG A 22 -4.19 6.51 25.58
N GLY A 23 -2.95 6.96 25.38
CA GLY A 23 -1.85 6.16 24.88
C GLY A 23 -2.05 5.69 23.44
N LEU A 24 -1.35 4.62 23.05
CA LEU A 24 -1.51 3.95 21.76
C LEU A 24 -2.88 3.26 21.69
N GLY A 25 -3.38 3.06 20.48
CA GLY A 25 -4.55 2.22 20.24
C GLY A 25 -4.26 0.73 20.46
N PRO A 26 -5.24 -0.13 20.17
CA PRO A 26 -5.08 -1.58 20.23
C PRO A 26 -3.81 -2.04 19.51
N ASP A 27 -3.16 -3.07 20.07
CA ASP A 27 -1.88 -3.65 19.58
C ASP A 27 -0.68 -2.68 19.55
N GLY A 28 -0.79 -1.51 20.20
CA GLY A 28 0.28 -0.51 20.19
C GLY A 28 0.34 0.32 18.90
N ALA A 29 -0.70 0.26 18.05
CA ALA A 29 -0.82 1.08 16.86
C ALA A 29 -1.20 2.53 17.21
N PRO A 30 -0.61 3.56 16.57
CA PRO A 30 -1.07 4.93 16.79
C PRO A 30 -2.50 5.11 16.28
N TRP A 31 -3.27 5.89 17.04
CA TRP A 31 -4.57 6.39 16.61
C TRP A 31 -4.37 7.32 15.44
N LEU A 32 -5.09 7.04 14.37
CA LEU A 32 -5.14 7.89 13.18
C LEU A 32 -5.65 9.31 13.49
N SER A 33 -6.28 9.51 14.66
CA SER A 33 -6.90 10.74 15.14
C SER A 33 -6.14 11.45 16.27
N CYS A 34 -4.92 11.02 16.64
CA CYS A 34 -4.09 11.79 17.58
C CYS A 34 -3.59 13.09 16.91
N MET A 35 -4.51 14.04 16.81
CA MET A 35 -4.43 15.37 16.19
C MET A 35 -5.02 16.39 17.16
N CYS A 36 -4.60 16.41 18.43
CA CYS A 36 -5.09 17.44 19.36
C CYS A 36 -4.53 18.83 18.97
N ASP A 37 -5.14 19.90 19.49
CA ASP A 37 -4.82 21.29 19.12
C ASP A 37 -3.38 21.73 19.42
N ASP A 38 -2.63 20.95 20.20
CA ASP A 38 -1.19 21.14 20.45
C ASP A 38 -0.30 20.50 19.37
N CYS A 39 -0.85 19.62 18.52
CA CYS A 39 -0.16 18.86 17.46
C CYS A 39 0.03 19.65 16.14
N ARG A 40 0.03 20.98 16.17
CA ARG A 40 -0.02 21.86 14.97
C ARG A 40 1.14 21.67 13.98
N GLY A 41 2.17 20.87 14.27
CA GLY A 41 3.23 20.52 13.31
C GLY A 41 2.82 19.47 12.27
N LEU A 42 2.21 18.35 12.68
CA LEU A 42 1.75 17.27 11.80
C LEU A 42 0.31 17.51 11.32
N ALA A 43 -0.55 18.07 12.17
CA ALA A 43 -1.95 18.33 11.86
C ALA A 43 -2.17 19.50 10.88
N ARG A 44 -1.30 20.53 10.86
CA ARG A 44 -1.47 21.69 9.96
C ARG A 44 -1.20 21.40 8.48
N GLN A 45 -0.54 20.29 8.14
CA GLN A 45 -0.20 20.06 6.74
C GLN A 45 -1.11 19.06 6.04
N ARG A 46 -1.66 18.02 6.70
CA ARG A 46 -2.31 16.92 5.96
C ARG A 46 -3.56 16.25 6.58
N GLY A 47 -3.72 16.21 7.91
CA GLY A 47 -4.83 15.47 8.54
C GLY A 47 -4.87 13.95 8.21
N PHE A 48 -5.74 13.19 8.88
CA PHE A 48 -5.94 11.72 8.73
C PHE A 48 -5.85 11.26 7.27
N TYR A 49 -6.69 11.86 6.43
CA TYR A 49 -6.78 11.49 5.03
C TYR A 49 -5.56 11.98 4.27
N GLY A 50 -4.90 13.07 4.65
CA GLY A 50 -3.78 13.58 3.86
C GLY A 50 -2.57 12.66 3.83
N LEU A 51 -2.28 11.88 4.88
CA LEU A 51 -1.21 10.87 4.80
C LEU A 51 -1.61 9.72 3.85
N LEU A 52 -2.83 9.20 3.97
CA LEU A 52 -3.34 8.14 3.09
C LEU A 52 -3.44 8.60 1.63
N ARG A 53 -3.94 9.82 1.41
CA ARG A 53 -4.09 10.49 0.10
C ARG A 53 -2.75 10.90 -0.50
N GLU A 54 -1.73 11.13 0.34
CA GLU A 54 -0.38 11.41 -0.14
C GLU A 54 0.35 10.15 -0.54
N TYR A 55 0.41 9.16 0.34
CA TYR A 55 1.27 8.01 0.19
C TYR A 55 0.51 6.81 -0.40
N ALA A 56 -0.17 6.05 0.44
CA ALA A 56 -0.97 4.88 0.09
C ALA A 56 -1.85 4.50 1.29
N TRP A 57 -2.80 3.59 1.09
CA TRP A 57 -3.61 3.04 2.18
C TRP A 57 -2.79 2.19 3.16
N SER A 58 -1.86 1.38 2.65
CA SER A 58 -0.97 0.53 3.45
C SER A 58 0.45 1.10 3.48
N ILE A 59 1.14 0.93 4.61
CA ILE A 59 2.48 1.50 4.86
C ILE A 59 3.56 0.51 4.42
N PRO A 60 4.34 0.76 3.35
CA PRO A 60 5.42 -0.12 2.97
C PRO A 60 6.57 -0.06 3.99
N THR A 61 7.09 -1.23 4.36
CA THR A 61 8.37 -1.36 5.09
C THR A 61 9.47 -1.83 4.17
N ASP A 62 10.72 -1.67 4.60
CA ASP A 62 11.85 -2.22 3.85
C ASP A 62 11.71 -3.74 3.71
N THR A 63 11.34 -4.46 4.78
CA THR A 63 11.06 -5.90 4.73
C THR A 63 9.98 -6.27 3.71
N ALA A 64 8.89 -5.50 3.65
CA ALA A 64 7.80 -5.76 2.70
C ALA A 64 8.28 -5.54 1.25
N LEU A 65 8.96 -4.41 1.00
CA LEU A 65 9.48 -4.07 -0.32
C LEU A 65 10.54 -5.06 -0.79
N ASP A 66 11.44 -5.49 0.10
CA ASP A 66 12.48 -6.47 -0.19
C ASP A 66 11.88 -7.86 -0.41
N THR A 67 10.78 -8.20 0.29
CA THR A 67 10.02 -9.43 0.03
C THR A 67 9.40 -9.42 -1.38
N ILE A 68 8.80 -8.30 -1.79
CA ILE A 68 8.25 -8.15 -3.15
C ILE A 68 9.37 -8.27 -4.18
N ALA A 69 10.49 -7.57 -3.98
CA ALA A 69 11.62 -7.62 -4.89
C ALA A 69 12.17 -9.05 -5.02
N GLY A 70 12.29 -9.77 -3.91
CA GLY A 70 12.81 -11.14 -3.87
C GLY A 70 11.89 -12.17 -4.56
N CYS A 71 10.57 -11.97 -4.55
CA CYS A 71 9.64 -12.86 -5.25
C CYS A 71 9.30 -12.41 -6.68
N SER A 72 9.92 -11.34 -7.18
CA SER A 72 9.60 -10.73 -8.49
C SER A 72 10.80 -10.67 -9.44
N PRO A 73 11.39 -11.82 -9.82
CA PRO A 73 12.59 -11.87 -10.67
C PRO A 73 12.41 -11.28 -12.06
N HIS A 74 11.15 -11.17 -12.53
CA HIS A 74 10.80 -10.59 -13.83
C HIS A 74 10.09 -9.23 -13.70
N GLY A 75 10.19 -8.61 -12.53
CA GLY A 75 9.52 -7.35 -12.23
C GLY A 75 8.08 -7.52 -11.76
N VAL A 76 7.43 -6.37 -11.54
CA VAL A 76 6.11 -6.26 -10.90
C VAL A 76 5.13 -5.59 -11.87
N LEU A 77 3.90 -6.08 -11.88
CA LEU A 77 2.73 -5.38 -12.39
C LEU A 77 1.90 -4.93 -11.18
N GLU A 78 1.81 -3.63 -10.93
CA GLU A 78 0.89 -3.05 -9.94
C GLU A 78 -0.37 -2.55 -10.65
N VAL A 79 -1.52 -3.05 -10.24
CA VAL A 79 -2.83 -2.59 -10.73
C VAL A 79 -3.57 -1.92 -9.56
N GLY A 80 -4.14 -0.74 -9.79
CA GLY A 80 -4.70 0.10 -8.73
C GLY A 80 -3.60 0.85 -7.97
N ALA A 81 -2.57 1.30 -8.68
CA ALA A 81 -1.39 1.91 -8.08
C ALA A 81 -1.64 3.30 -7.46
N GLY A 82 -2.80 3.91 -7.72
CA GLY A 82 -3.12 5.27 -7.30
C GLY A 82 -2.07 6.28 -7.77
N ALA A 83 -1.48 7.00 -6.81
CA ALA A 83 -0.40 7.95 -7.05
C ALA A 83 0.99 7.31 -7.27
N GLY A 84 1.09 5.99 -7.13
CA GLY A 84 2.29 5.19 -7.42
C GLY A 84 3.32 5.14 -6.30
N TYR A 85 2.93 5.24 -5.02
CA TYR A 85 3.92 5.24 -3.92
C TYR A 85 4.67 3.90 -3.78
N TRP A 86 3.96 2.77 -3.85
CA TRP A 86 4.58 1.44 -3.83
C TRP A 86 5.47 1.22 -5.07
N ALA A 87 4.96 1.51 -6.28
CA ALA A 87 5.78 1.53 -7.50
C ALA A 87 7.04 2.39 -7.37
N TRP A 88 6.95 3.59 -6.79
CA TRP A 88 8.10 4.47 -6.60
C TRP A 88 9.16 3.85 -5.67
N GLN A 89 8.73 3.30 -4.53
CA GLN A 89 9.60 2.63 -3.56
C GLN A 89 10.28 1.37 -4.13
N LEU A 90 9.56 0.60 -4.94
CA LEU A 90 10.08 -0.60 -5.61
C LEU A 90 11.04 -0.24 -6.76
N ARG A 91 10.71 0.76 -7.58
CA ARG A 91 11.59 1.24 -8.65
C ARG A 91 12.91 1.77 -8.12
N GLY A 92 12.90 2.50 -7.00
CA GLY A 92 14.14 2.95 -6.38
C GLY A 92 14.97 1.85 -5.70
N ARG A 93 14.43 0.62 -5.64
CA ARG A 93 15.17 -0.61 -5.29
C ARG A 93 15.63 -1.39 -6.53
N GLY A 94 15.46 -0.83 -7.72
CA GLY A 94 15.84 -1.48 -8.98
C GLY A 94 14.82 -2.50 -9.51
N VAL A 95 13.62 -2.57 -8.93
CA VAL A 95 12.56 -3.43 -9.46
C VAL A 95 11.95 -2.77 -10.69
N ASP A 96 11.83 -3.53 -11.78
CA ASP A 96 11.09 -3.09 -12.97
C ASP A 96 9.58 -3.20 -12.71
N VAL A 97 8.93 -2.04 -12.51
CA VAL A 97 7.50 -1.97 -12.16
C VAL A 97 6.71 -1.35 -13.31
N LEU A 98 5.71 -2.08 -13.80
CA LEU A 98 4.60 -1.53 -14.57
C LEU A 98 3.46 -1.18 -13.60
N ALA A 99 3.02 0.07 -13.57
CA ALA A 99 2.01 0.53 -12.64
C ALA A 99 0.84 1.14 -13.42
N PHE A 100 -0.38 0.67 -13.14
CA PHE A 100 -1.60 1.15 -13.77
C PHE A 100 -2.65 1.53 -12.74
N ASP A 101 -3.40 2.56 -13.05
CA ASP A 101 -4.57 2.98 -12.29
C ASP A 101 -5.63 3.57 -13.25
N PRO A 102 -6.94 3.40 -13.00
CA PRO A 102 -7.97 4.03 -13.83
C PRO A 102 -7.96 5.56 -13.74
N ASP A 103 -7.53 6.10 -12.59
CA ASP A 103 -7.41 7.53 -12.33
C ASP A 103 -6.04 7.86 -11.68
N PRO A 104 -4.93 7.70 -12.42
CA PRO A 104 -3.57 7.89 -11.91
C PRO A 104 -3.26 9.38 -11.60
N HIS A 105 -4.23 10.26 -11.82
CA HIS A 105 -4.14 11.69 -11.57
C HIS A 105 -5.09 12.14 -10.45
N GLY A 106 -5.85 11.21 -9.87
CA GLY A 106 -6.79 11.47 -8.79
C GLY A 106 -7.79 12.58 -9.12
N ARG A 107 -8.29 12.63 -10.36
CA ARG A 107 -9.36 13.55 -10.78
C ARG A 107 -10.65 13.34 -9.99
N ALA A 108 -10.86 12.14 -9.44
CA ALA A 108 -11.94 11.82 -8.50
C ALA A 108 -11.71 12.41 -7.09
N GLY A 109 -10.62 13.15 -6.86
CA GLY A 109 -10.40 13.91 -5.62
C GLY A 109 -9.87 13.10 -4.44
N TRP A 110 -9.46 11.86 -4.65
CA TRP A 110 -8.90 10.98 -3.60
C TRP A 110 -7.39 11.10 -3.43
N SER A 111 -6.65 11.58 -4.42
CA SER A 111 -5.20 11.80 -4.25
C SER A 111 -4.93 13.21 -3.71
N SER A 112 -3.79 13.41 -3.05
CA SER A 112 -3.27 14.74 -2.71
C SER A 112 -2.83 15.58 -3.93
N GLY A 113 -2.97 15.04 -5.15
CA GLY A 113 -2.43 15.59 -6.39
C GLY A 113 -0.95 15.25 -6.63
N ARG A 114 -0.25 14.70 -5.63
CA ARG A 114 1.14 14.25 -5.76
C ARG A 114 1.24 13.04 -6.69
N ARG A 115 2.28 13.01 -7.52
CA ARG A 115 2.65 11.86 -8.35
C ARG A 115 4.03 11.36 -7.90
N TRP A 116 4.08 10.17 -7.31
CA TRP A 116 5.35 9.61 -6.83
C TRP A 116 6.20 9.06 -7.96
N THR A 117 5.56 8.53 -9.00
CA THR A 117 6.24 8.01 -10.18
C THR A 117 5.28 7.96 -11.36
N GLY A 118 5.75 7.51 -12.53
CA GLY A 118 4.89 7.31 -13.71
C GLY A 118 3.92 6.15 -13.51
N VAL A 119 2.63 6.44 -13.53
CA VAL A 119 1.53 5.46 -13.51
C VAL A 119 0.73 5.63 -14.80
N GLY A 120 0.56 4.54 -15.54
CA GLY A 120 -0.22 4.51 -16.77
C GLY A 120 -1.72 4.49 -16.47
N VAL A 121 -2.53 4.98 -17.42
CA VAL A 121 -3.98 4.78 -17.36
C VAL A 121 -4.29 3.34 -17.74
N GLY A 122 -4.96 2.61 -16.86
CA GLY A 122 -5.34 1.20 -17.10
C GLY A 122 -6.10 0.62 -15.91
N ASP A 123 -6.75 -0.51 -16.10
CA ASP A 123 -7.57 -1.15 -15.07
C ASP A 123 -7.08 -2.57 -14.73
N HIS A 124 -7.91 -3.36 -14.04
CA HIS A 124 -7.57 -4.72 -13.60
C HIS A 124 -7.29 -5.66 -14.79
N THR A 125 -7.79 -5.34 -15.99
CA THR A 125 -7.58 -6.18 -17.18
C THR A 125 -6.12 -6.23 -17.60
N ALA A 126 -5.29 -5.26 -17.18
CA ALA A 126 -3.83 -5.30 -17.35
C ALA A 126 -3.20 -6.57 -16.74
N ALA A 127 -3.83 -7.17 -15.72
CA ALA A 127 -3.38 -8.42 -15.12
C ALA A 127 -3.32 -9.58 -16.13
N ALA A 128 -4.21 -9.63 -17.12
CA ALA A 128 -4.19 -10.66 -18.16
C ALA A 128 -3.03 -10.48 -19.16
N GLN A 129 -2.49 -9.27 -19.28
CA GLN A 129 -1.54 -8.90 -20.33
C GLN A 129 -0.07 -9.14 -19.94
N HIS A 130 0.20 -9.29 -18.63
CA HIS A 130 1.57 -9.45 -18.13
C HIS A 130 1.74 -10.66 -17.19
N PRO A 131 1.42 -11.90 -17.64
CA PRO A 131 1.51 -13.10 -16.80
C PRO A 131 2.95 -13.46 -16.37
N GLY A 132 3.97 -12.90 -17.03
CA GLY A 132 5.38 -13.12 -16.68
C GLY A 132 5.86 -12.31 -15.47
N ARG A 133 5.14 -11.27 -15.05
CA ARG A 133 5.50 -10.40 -13.92
C ARG A 133 4.71 -10.79 -12.68
N THR A 134 5.23 -10.53 -11.48
CA THR A 134 4.45 -10.67 -10.25
C THR A 134 3.32 -9.64 -10.22
N LEU A 135 2.09 -10.06 -9.98
CA LEU A 135 0.96 -9.14 -9.78
C LEU A 135 0.98 -8.59 -8.35
N LEU A 136 1.00 -7.27 -8.20
CA LEU A 136 0.84 -6.57 -6.93
C LEU A 136 -0.55 -5.93 -6.86
N LEU A 137 -1.29 -6.27 -5.80
CA LEU A 137 -2.58 -5.69 -5.44
C LEU A 137 -2.45 -5.00 -4.08
N CYS A 138 -2.45 -3.68 -4.05
CA CYS A 138 -2.40 -2.91 -2.80
C CYS A 138 -3.73 -2.23 -2.52
N ARG A 139 -4.49 -2.76 -1.56
CA ARG A 139 -5.82 -2.30 -1.14
C ARG A 139 -6.74 -2.05 -2.35
N PRO A 140 -6.91 -3.02 -3.26
CA PRO A 140 -7.86 -2.87 -4.36
C PRO A 140 -9.28 -2.79 -3.83
N GLU A 141 -10.19 -2.18 -4.59
CA GLU A 141 -11.63 -2.37 -4.33
C GLU A 141 -11.96 -3.87 -4.43
N PRO A 142 -12.78 -4.45 -3.52
CA PRO A 142 -12.92 -5.90 -3.40
C PRO A 142 -13.29 -6.62 -4.70
N GLU A 143 -14.31 -6.15 -5.41
CA GLU A 143 -14.76 -6.75 -6.67
C GLU A 143 -13.70 -6.64 -7.77
N TRP A 144 -12.96 -5.52 -7.78
CA TRP A 144 -11.92 -5.24 -8.75
C TRP A 144 -10.66 -6.07 -8.50
N GLY A 145 -10.28 -6.23 -7.23
CA GLY A 145 -9.20 -7.12 -6.80
C GLY A 145 -9.50 -8.59 -7.14
N ALA A 146 -10.73 -9.04 -6.88
CA ALA A 146 -11.22 -10.35 -7.30
C ALA A 146 -11.11 -10.54 -8.82
N ALA A 147 -11.59 -9.58 -9.61
CA ALA A 147 -11.50 -9.63 -11.07
C ALA A 147 -10.05 -9.64 -11.58
N ALA A 148 -9.14 -8.88 -10.96
CA ALA A 148 -7.71 -8.89 -11.29
C ALA A 148 -7.10 -10.28 -11.04
N VAL A 149 -7.40 -10.89 -9.89
CA VAL A 149 -6.95 -12.25 -9.55
C VAL A 149 -7.49 -13.26 -10.56
N ASP A 150 -8.76 -13.18 -10.92
CA ASP A 150 -9.40 -14.09 -11.88
C ASP A 150 -8.88 -13.91 -13.32
N ALA A 151 -8.45 -12.72 -13.70
CA ALA A 151 -7.88 -12.42 -15.02
C ALA A 151 -6.39 -12.81 -15.12
N TYR A 152 -5.65 -12.72 -14.01
CA TYR A 152 -4.21 -13.00 -14.00
C TYR A 152 -3.92 -14.47 -14.34
N ARG A 153 -2.88 -14.70 -15.12
CA ARG A 153 -2.43 -16.06 -15.53
C ARG A 153 -0.99 -16.37 -15.11
N GLY A 154 -0.36 -15.46 -14.38
CA GLY A 154 0.98 -15.66 -13.84
C GLY A 154 1.00 -16.46 -12.55
N ARG A 155 2.20 -16.71 -12.05
CA ARG A 155 2.46 -17.62 -10.93
C ARG A 155 2.35 -16.94 -9.56
N THR A 156 2.87 -15.72 -9.43
CA THR A 156 3.01 -15.05 -8.13
C THR A 156 2.07 -13.85 -8.05
N ILE A 157 1.32 -13.77 -6.96
CA ILE A 157 0.47 -12.63 -6.61
C ILE A 157 0.89 -12.14 -5.22
N VAL A 158 1.13 -10.84 -5.10
CA VAL A 158 1.30 -10.17 -3.81
C VAL A 158 0.04 -9.37 -3.53
N TYR A 159 -0.62 -9.70 -2.42
CA TYR A 159 -1.72 -8.93 -1.87
C TYR A 159 -1.22 -8.10 -0.69
N VAL A 160 -1.54 -6.81 -0.67
CA VAL A 160 -1.28 -5.90 0.44
C VAL A 160 -2.61 -5.30 0.85
N GLY A 161 -3.08 -5.58 2.05
CA GLY A 161 -4.33 -5.02 2.52
C GLY A 161 -4.93 -5.74 3.71
N GLN A 162 -6.18 -5.41 4.01
CA GLN A 162 -6.89 -5.97 5.17
C GLN A 162 -7.24 -7.43 4.94
N VAL A 163 -7.20 -8.23 6.01
CA VAL A 163 -7.53 -9.66 5.94
C VAL A 163 -8.98 -9.88 5.46
N ALA A 164 -9.91 -9.02 5.88
CA ALA A 164 -11.32 -9.12 5.52
C ALA A 164 -11.62 -8.71 4.06
N GLU A 165 -10.73 -7.95 3.42
CA GLU A 165 -10.86 -7.46 2.04
C GLU A 165 -10.12 -8.36 1.03
N ARG A 166 -9.44 -9.42 1.52
CA ARG A 166 -8.64 -10.32 0.70
C ARG A 166 -9.51 -11.05 -0.33
N PRO A 167 -9.16 -11.03 -1.63
CA PRO A 167 -9.87 -11.81 -2.64
C PRO A 167 -9.95 -13.31 -2.28
N ALA A 168 -11.16 -13.88 -2.33
CA ALA A 168 -11.42 -15.26 -1.92
C ALA A 168 -10.73 -16.30 -2.83
N GLN A 169 -10.38 -15.90 -4.06
CA GLN A 169 -9.72 -16.75 -5.06
C GLN A 169 -8.22 -16.93 -4.81
N LEU A 170 -7.65 -16.21 -3.84
CA LEU A 170 -6.26 -16.40 -3.43
C LEU A 170 -6.13 -17.66 -2.57
N SER A 171 -5.13 -18.47 -2.88
CA SER A 171 -4.71 -19.62 -2.08
C SER A 171 -4.21 -19.17 -0.70
N SER A 172 -3.94 -20.12 0.19
CA SER A 172 -3.22 -19.82 1.44
C SER A 172 -1.88 -19.15 1.13
N PRO A 173 -1.51 -18.08 1.84
CA PRO A 173 -0.27 -17.37 1.56
C PRO A 173 0.94 -18.27 1.84
N ALA A 174 1.87 -18.32 0.89
CA ALA A 174 3.17 -18.95 1.06
C ALA A 174 4.06 -18.16 2.02
N ARG A 175 3.83 -16.84 2.12
CA ARG A 175 4.51 -15.95 3.06
C ARG A 175 3.60 -14.81 3.48
N VAL A 176 3.69 -14.42 4.75
CA VAL A 176 3.02 -13.23 5.30
C VAL A 176 4.07 -12.31 5.91
N VAL A 177 3.96 -11.01 5.66
CA VAL A 177 4.76 -9.96 6.28
C VAL A 177 3.80 -8.97 6.94
N GLU A 178 3.90 -8.84 8.26
CA GLU A 178 3.12 -7.85 9.01
C GLU A 178 3.55 -6.43 8.63
N LEU A 179 2.57 -5.54 8.46
CA LEU A 179 2.82 -4.14 8.16
C LEU A 179 2.53 -3.26 9.38
N PRO A 180 3.23 -2.12 9.52
CA PRO A 180 2.76 -1.04 10.36
C PRO A 180 1.36 -0.64 9.94
N ARG A 181 0.50 -0.45 10.92
CA ARG A 181 -0.92 -0.19 10.71
C ARG A 181 -1.39 0.87 11.66
N TRP A 182 -2.31 1.69 11.19
CA TRP A 182 -3.02 2.61 12.06
C TRP A 182 -4.05 1.83 12.89
N ALA A 183 -4.43 2.37 14.06
CA ALA A 183 -5.41 1.71 14.91
C ALA A 183 -6.71 1.38 14.14
N GLY A 184 -7.16 0.13 14.23
CA GLY A 184 -8.33 -0.38 13.52
C GLY A 184 -8.05 -0.97 12.12
N ALA A 185 -6.87 -0.76 11.57
CA ALA A 185 -6.44 -1.42 10.34
C ALA A 185 -5.82 -2.80 10.62
N THR A 186 -5.92 -3.71 9.65
CA THR A 186 -5.38 -5.08 9.72
C THR A 186 -4.44 -5.38 8.56
N ASP A 187 -3.91 -4.33 7.93
CA ASP A 187 -3.08 -4.42 6.74
C ASP A 187 -1.86 -5.30 6.97
N ARG A 188 -1.66 -6.23 6.03
CA ARG A 188 -0.48 -7.08 5.93
C ARG A 188 -0.15 -7.32 4.46
N LEU A 189 1.05 -7.80 4.21
CA LEU A 189 1.47 -8.29 2.91
C LEU A 189 1.40 -9.82 2.90
N GLU A 190 0.78 -10.38 1.87
CA GLU A 190 0.66 -11.80 1.60
C GLU A 190 1.26 -12.12 0.22
N VAL A 191 2.12 -13.14 0.15
CA VAL A 191 2.63 -13.70 -1.11
C VAL A 191 1.89 -15.01 -1.37
N HIS A 192 1.26 -15.08 -2.54
CA HIS A 192 0.53 -16.26 -3.01
C HIS A 192 1.18 -16.82 -4.26
N GLU A 193 1.14 -18.14 -4.37
CA GLU A 193 1.57 -18.87 -5.54
C GLU A 193 0.39 -19.67 -6.12
N ARG A 194 0.33 -19.72 -7.45
CA ARG A 194 -0.61 -20.52 -8.24
C ARG A 194 0.07 -21.73 -8.84
#